data_AF-A0A2G2L6R4-F1
#
_entry.id   AF-A0A2G2L6R4-F1
#
_cell.length_a   1.000
_cell.length_b   1.000
_cell.length_c   1.000
_cell.angle_alpha   90.00
_cell.angle_beta   90.00
_cell.angle_gamma   90.00
#
_symmetry.space_group_name_H-M   'P 1'
#
loop_
_entity.id
_entity.type
_entity.pdbx_description
1 polymer ?
#
loop_
_entity_poly.entity_id
_entity_poly.type
_entity_poly.pdbx_seq_one_letter_code
_entity_poly.pdbx_strand_id
1 'polypeptide(L)'
;MFNHKFYSISSKKYLKALLFSISTISAAWADEHVPSQYIAPPMVNIPAGDFMMGTESGSSTAKPIHRVTVAAFQMAKYHVTVAEFKKFALDTGYIPDTSCNDYMNERWFAPTDKISTSSWDKHRFQTNDYQPVTCVSWQSVNAYAKWLSDKTGTHYRLPNEQEWEYAVKANTTSRYFWGDDIDSTQACLYGNFADHSGEYFASKQYGASYVGFIGHVNCDDGEAYNSIVGLYRPNPFGLFDMVGNVLQYTASCFYPGYQEHTKEELDSSQCENIALRGSSWHNPPNPHAGRNRVKREDSSSWALSGFRLATDGHHAKTELSTAKFETALKQAQATRLATRPKLPAAPKYIQLVQVKDNIFKLSWQRNKDADVTGYEIYQSNSPHTHKQGQFFKRHYEEVHTLDATRSSIEVTLPSAGGSFRVVTVTDNFTSLPSLAAAFLEPKTLNIPGKINVQDAIALENVHLRHIKAKDDKPEAYYLLKLNGRGQHPLVTATFKVKVQKSAWYRLNYRAKSRQTGVFFSLWQNNTLLAKISYDPKVDDKTSNRYKVFLEKGTHTLQVSVVREGFDYWSMDWLEFSEEN
;
A
#
# COMPACT_ATOMS: atom_id res chain seq x y z
N MET A 1 4.81 -10.98 62.78
CA MET A 1 4.26 -11.71 63.95
C MET A 1 3.90 -10.66 65.01
N PHE A 2 2.68 -10.76 65.56
CA PHE A 2 2.12 -10.01 66.71
C PHE A 2 1.49 -8.61 66.51
N ASN A 3 0.15 -8.64 66.60
CA ASN A 3 -0.81 -7.63 67.05
C ASN A 3 -0.38 -6.85 68.32
N HIS A 4 -0.84 -5.59 68.47
CA HIS A 4 -1.77 -5.19 69.55
C HIS A 4 -2.24 -3.71 69.52
N LYS A 5 -3.58 -3.54 69.67
CA LYS A 5 -4.38 -2.63 70.55
C LYS A 5 -4.09 -1.11 70.56
N PHE A 6 -5.01 -0.24 70.14
CA PHE A 6 -6.32 0.22 70.71
C PHE A 6 -6.25 1.28 71.87
N TYR A 7 -6.73 2.50 71.52
CA TYR A 7 -7.66 3.44 72.21
C TYR A 7 -7.33 4.21 73.51
N SER A 8 -7.71 5.50 73.52
CA SER A 8 -8.74 6.17 74.38
C SER A 8 -8.56 7.71 74.26
N ILE A 9 -9.53 8.66 74.28
CA ILE A 9 -10.58 9.03 75.27
C ILE A 9 -11.54 10.04 74.55
N SER A 10 -12.84 9.77 74.33
CA SER A 10 -14.05 10.21 75.07
C SER A 10 -14.24 11.73 75.36
N SER A 11 -15.33 12.34 74.88
CA SER A 11 -16.44 12.81 75.74
C SER A 11 -17.62 13.42 74.93
N LYS A 12 -18.82 13.37 75.53
CA LYS A 12 -20.17 13.43 74.93
C LYS A 12 -20.87 14.81 75.10
N LYS A 13 -22.03 14.91 74.41
CA LYS A 13 -23.30 15.63 74.72
C LYS A 13 -23.53 16.86 73.80
N TYR A 14 -24.69 17.08 73.17
CA TYR A 14 -26.07 16.91 73.63
C TYR A 14 -27.06 16.51 72.52
N LEU A 15 -28.10 15.77 72.94
CA LEU A 15 -29.27 15.33 72.19
C LEU A 15 -30.42 16.35 72.39
N LYS A 16 -31.11 16.74 71.32
CA LYS A 16 -32.53 17.17 71.37
C LYS A 16 -33.24 16.68 70.10
N ALA A 17 -34.19 15.77 70.29
CA ALA A 17 -35.29 15.52 69.35
C ALA A 17 -36.36 16.63 69.54
N LEU A 18 -37.33 16.90 68.66
CA LEU A 18 -38.19 15.98 67.92
C LEU A 18 -39.05 16.80 66.91
N LEU A 19 -39.25 16.25 65.71
CA LEU A 19 -40.33 16.43 64.71
C LEU A 19 -40.80 17.83 64.26
N PHE A 20 -40.68 18.12 62.94
CA PHE A 20 -41.79 18.62 62.11
C PHE A 20 -41.54 18.33 60.62
N SER A 21 -42.60 17.95 59.93
CA SER A 21 -42.73 17.56 58.52
C SER A 21 -42.25 18.60 57.51
N ILE A 22 -41.45 18.22 56.51
CA ILE A 22 -41.30 18.96 55.25
C ILE A 22 -41.12 17.96 54.09
N SER A 23 -42.17 17.90 53.27
CA SER A 23 -42.18 17.81 51.81
C SER A 23 -41.06 17.02 51.12
N THR A 24 -41.43 15.91 50.50
CA THR A 24 -40.69 15.28 49.42
C THR A 24 -40.46 16.28 48.28
N ILE A 25 -39.24 16.80 48.16
CA ILE A 25 -38.72 17.32 46.90
C ILE A 25 -37.75 16.26 46.39
N SER A 26 -38.27 15.44 45.49
CA SER A 26 -37.47 14.57 44.64
C SER A 26 -36.50 15.42 43.85
N ALA A 27 -35.22 15.39 44.22
CA ALA A 27 -34.14 15.64 43.28
C ALA A 27 -33.51 14.28 42.95
N ALA A 28 -34.28 13.46 42.25
CA ALA A 28 -33.68 12.46 41.40
C ALA A 28 -32.83 13.24 40.41
N TRP A 29 -31.50 13.15 40.54
CA TRP A 29 -30.63 13.34 39.39
C TRP A 29 -30.94 12.17 38.47
N ALA A 30 -32.02 12.32 37.70
CA ALA A 30 -32.18 11.59 36.47
C ALA A 30 -30.94 11.94 35.67
N ASP A 31 -30.02 10.99 35.59
CA ASP A 31 -29.08 10.91 34.49
C ASP A 31 -29.97 10.85 33.25
N GLU A 32 -30.19 12.02 32.61
CA GLU A 32 -30.88 12.13 31.35
C GLU A 32 -30.15 11.19 30.40
N HIS A 33 -30.68 9.98 30.25
CA HIS A 33 -30.45 9.12 29.11
C HIS A 33 -31.01 9.85 27.90
N VAL A 34 -30.31 10.90 27.44
CA VAL A 34 -30.47 11.43 26.10
C VAL A 34 -30.06 10.26 25.19
N PRO A 35 -30.98 9.65 24.44
CA PRO A 35 -30.65 8.57 23.54
C PRO A 35 -29.52 9.06 22.64
N SER A 36 -28.44 8.29 22.55
CA SER A 36 -27.20 8.75 21.96
C SER A 36 -27.45 9.20 20.51
N GLN A 37 -27.43 10.52 20.29
CA GLN A 37 -27.79 11.14 19.01
C GLN A 37 -26.90 10.59 17.89
N TYR A 38 -27.49 10.32 16.72
CA TYR A 38 -26.75 10.00 15.50
C TYR A 38 -25.71 11.09 15.18
N ILE A 39 -24.66 10.73 14.46
CA ILE A 39 -23.68 11.69 13.94
C ILE A 39 -23.93 11.81 12.44
N ALA A 40 -24.42 12.98 12.00
CA ALA A 40 -24.57 13.25 10.58
C ALA A 40 -23.22 13.69 10.00
N PRO A 41 -22.79 13.11 8.86
CA PRO A 41 -21.48 13.39 8.29
C PRO A 41 -21.40 14.84 7.78
N PRO A 42 -20.23 15.50 7.87
CA PRO A 42 -20.01 16.77 7.16
C PRO A 42 -20.09 16.54 5.66
N MET A 43 -20.97 17.28 4.97
CA MET A 43 -21.22 17.13 3.53
C MET A 43 -20.60 18.27 2.72
N VAL A 44 -20.17 17.97 1.50
CA VAL A 44 -19.60 18.91 0.53
C VAL A 44 -20.51 18.99 -0.69
N ASN A 45 -20.85 20.21 -1.12
CA ASN A 45 -21.59 20.45 -2.35
C ASN A 45 -20.73 20.15 -3.58
N ILE A 46 -21.13 19.17 -4.37
CA ILE A 46 -20.48 18.80 -5.64
C ILE A 46 -21.32 19.40 -6.77
N PRO A 47 -20.74 20.26 -7.65
CA PRO A 47 -21.50 20.89 -8.71
C PRO A 47 -21.95 19.88 -9.76
N ALA A 48 -23.02 20.21 -10.49
CA ALA A 48 -23.33 19.48 -11.71
C ALA A 48 -22.26 19.75 -12.76
N GLY A 49 -21.99 18.78 -13.63
CA GLY A 49 -21.06 18.99 -14.74
C GLY A 49 -20.81 17.74 -15.58
N ASP A 50 -20.04 17.96 -16.63
CA ASP A 50 -19.57 16.90 -17.52
C ASP A 50 -18.10 16.60 -17.26
N PHE A 51 -17.73 15.33 -17.41
CA PHE A 51 -16.32 14.92 -17.38
C PHE A 51 -16.05 13.70 -18.25
N MET A 52 -14.76 13.47 -18.52
CA MET A 52 -14.30 12.23 -19.15
C MET A 52 -13.99 11.19 -18.07
N MET A 53 -14.82 10.15 -18.01
CA MET A 53 -14.68 9.00 -17.13
C MET A 53 -13.83 7.91 -17.79
N GLY A 54 -12.98 7.25 -17.01
CA GLY A 54 -12.08 6.21 -17.48
C GLY A 54 -10.74 6.74 -18.00
N THR A 55 -10.01 5.89 -18.72
CA THR A 55 -8.68 6.19 -19.26
C THR A 55 -8.41 5.33 -20.49
N GLU A 56 -7.67 5.87 -21.47
CA GLU A 56 -7.16 5.09 -22.60
C GLU A 56 -5.85 4.35 -22.28
N SER A 57 -5.17 4.75 -21.22
CA SER A 57 -3.93 4.13 -20.74
C SER A 57 -4.18 3.24 -19.51
N GLY A 58 -3.36 2.19 -19.34
CA GLY A 58 -3.46 1.32 -18.17
C GLY A 58 -4.52 0.22 -18.30
N SER A 59 -5.22 -0.07 -17.21
CA SER A 59 -6.10 -1.25 -17.11
C SER A 59 -7.26 -1.23 -18.10
N SER A 60 -7.48 -2.33 -18.81
CA SER A 60 -8.62 -2.51 -19.71
C SER A 60 -9.97 -2.38 -19.01
N THR A 61 -10.04 -2.56 -17.68
CA THR A 61 -11.29 -2.40 -16.94
C THR A 61 -11.78 -0.96 -16.90
N ALA A 62 -10.93 0.02 -17.18
CA ALA A 62 -11.27 1.44 -17.18
C ALA A 62 -11.38 2.04 -18.60
N LYS A 63 -11.40 1.18 -19.63
CA LYS A 63 -11.54 1.55 -21.04
C LYS A 63 -12.98 1.28 -21.54
N PRO A 64 -13.46 2.03 -22.55
CA PRO A 64 -12.86 3.24 -23.11
C PRO A 64 -13.10 4.47 -22.21
N ILE A 65 -12.33 5.54 -22.45
CA ILE A 65 -12.67 6.85 -21.90
C ILE A 65 -13.95 7.36 -22.56
N HIS A 66 -14.90 7.89 -21.79
CA HIS A 66 -16.19 8.34 -22.31
C HIS A 66 -16.73 9.53 -21.53
N ARG A 67 -17.62 10.31 -22.14
CA ARG A 67 -18.22 11.49 -21.51
C ARG A 67 -19.37 11.06 -20.59
N VAL A 68 -19.41 11.62 -19.40
CA VAL A 68 -20.46 11.41 -18.39
C VAL A 68 -20.94 12.76 -17.88
N THR A 69 -22.25 12.90 -17.71
CA THR A 69 -22.90 14.05 -17.06
C THR A 69 -23.35 13.67 -15.67
N VAL A 70 -22.92 14.42 -14.67
CA VAL A 70 -23.26 14.21 -13.26
C VAL A 70 -24.14 15.38 -12.78
N ALA A 71 -25.29 15.08 -12.19
CA ALA A 71 -26.14 16.08 -11.56
C ALA A 71 -25.48 16.65 -10.29
N ALA A 72 -25.93 17.81 -9.83
CA ALA A 72 -25.47 18.36 -8.55
C ALA A 72 -25.89 17.45 -7.40
N PHE A 73 -24.98 17.18 -6.48
CA PHE A 73 -25.20 16.30 -5.34
C PHE A 73 -24.31 16.73 -4.16
N GLN A 74 -24.46 16.12 -2.98
CA GLN A 74 -23.47 16.25 -1.90
C GLN A 74 -22.74 14.95 -1.66
N MET A 75 -21.47 15.04 -1.30
CA MET A 75 -20.67 13.89 -0.86
C MET A 75 -20.08 14.15 0.52
N ALA A 76 -20.05 13.13 1.37
CA ALA A 76 -19.43 13.22 2.68
C ALA A 76 -17.94 13.59 2.53
N LYS A 77 -17.53 14.60 3.29
CA LYS A 77 -16.19 15.18 3.32
C LYS A 77 -15.11 14.14 3.63
N TYR A 78 -15.47 13.16 4.45
CA TYR A 78 -14.63 12.09 4.96
C TYR A 78 -15.29 10.72 4.71
N HIS A 79 -14.52 9.65 4.90
CA HIS A 79 -15.10 8.32 5.12
C HIS A 79 -15.97 8.32 6.38
N VAL A 80 -16.96 7.43 6.42
CA VAL A 80 -17.68 7.14 7.67
C VAL A 80 -16.70 6.54 8.67
N THR A 81 -16.68 7.09 9.88
CA THR A 81 -15.77 6.71 10.96
C THR A 81 -16.36 5.63 11.86
N VAL A 82 -15.52 4.99 12.68
CA VAL A 82 -15.99 4.07 13.72
C VAL A 82 -16.90 4.77 14.72
N ALA A 83 -16.65 6.04 15.07
CA ALA A 83 -17.52 6.84 15.94
C ALA A 83 -18.95 6.95 15.39
N GLU A 84 -19.08 7.24 14.10
CA GLU A 84 -20.35 7.36 13.40
C GLU A 84 -21.07 6.01 13.32
N PHE A 85 -20.38 4.97 12.84
CA PHE A 85 -20.95 3.63 12.69
C PHE A 85 -21.35 3.01 14.04
N LYS A 86 -20.63 3.34 15.12
CA LYS A 86 -20.96 2.88 16.48
C LYS A 86 -22.33 3.38 16.95
N LYS A 87 -22.80 4.54 16.48
CA LYS A 87 -24.16 5.02 16.77
C LYS A 87 -25.22 4.13 16.12
N PHE A 88 -25.02 3.78 14.86
CA PHE A 88 -25.88 2.82 14.17
C PHE A 88 -25.89 1.46 14.89
N ALA A 89 -24.72 0.94 15.25
CA ALA A 89 -24.63 -0.38 15.86
C ALA A 89 -25.34 -0.45 17.21
N LEU A 90 -25.18 0.58 18.06
CA LEU A 90 -25.87 0.68 19.35
C LEU A 90 -27.39 0.84 19.18
N ASP A 91 -27.84 1.67 18.24
CA ASP A 91 -29.27 1.94 18.02
C ASP A 91 -30.03 0.73 17.45
N THR A 92 -29.34 -0.11 16.66
CA THR A 92 -29.98 -1.21 15.91
C THR A 92 -29.69 -2.59 16.47
N GLY A 93 -28.73 -2.71 17.39
CA GLY A 93 -28.22 -4.01 17.84
C GLY A 93 -27.46 -4.76 16.73
N TYR A 94 -26.76 -4.03 15.85
CA TYR A 94 -26.03 -4.60 14.72
C TYR A 94 -25.04 -5.68 15.17
N ILE A 95 -25.16 -6.86 14.58
CA ILE A 95 -24.21 -7.97 14.72
C ILE A 95 -23.64 -8.25 13.34
N PRO A 96 -22.31 -8.19 13.16
CA PRO A 96 -21.70 -8.52 11.87
C PRO A 96 -21.97 -9.98 11.49
N ASP A 97 -22.33 -10.21 10.22
CA ASP A 97 -22.59 -11.55 9.71
C ASP A 97 -21.32 -12.44 9.65
N THR A 98 -20.13 -11.85 9.79
CA THR A 98 -18.83 -12.52 9.64
C THR A 98 -17.70 -11.91 10.46
N SER A 99 -16.62 -12.69 10.58
CA SER A 99 -15.34 -12.23 11.13
C SER A 99 -14.52 -11.47 10.08
N CYS A 100 -13.85 -10.42 10.52
CA CYS A 100 -12.97 -9.62 9.67
C CYS A 100 -11.58 -10.23 9.55
N ASN A 101 -11.03 -10.30 8.34
CA ASN A 101 -9.62 -10.61 8.15
C ASN A 101 -8.75 -9.35 8.34
N ASP A 102 -8.00 -9.31 9.44
CA ASP A 102 -6.96 -8.34 9.71
C ASP A 102 -5.55 -8.96 9.83
N TYR A 103 -5.43 -10.25 9.53
CA TYR A 103 -4.21 -11.00 9.76
C TYR A 103 -3.15 -10.63 8.73
N MET A 104 -1.97 -10.30 9.23
CA MET A 104 -0.79 -9.97 8.44
C MET A 104 0.41 -10.76 8.91
N ASN A 105 1.20 -11.26 7.96
CA ASN A 105 2.46 -11.95 8.21
C ASN A 105 3.52 -11.52 7.20
N GLU A 106 4.58 -12.29 7.09
CA GLU A 106 5.74 -12.00 6.27
C GLU A 106 5.45 -12.07 4.75
N ARG A 107 4.22 -12.47 4.38
CA ARG A 107 3.62 -12.49 3.04
C ARG A 107 2.47 -11.47 2.89
N TRP A 108 2.42 -10.46 3.77
CA TRP A 108 1.34 -9.45 3.86
C TRP A 108 0.01 -10.06 4.32
N PHE A 109 -1.12 -9.51 3.87
CA PHE A 109 -2.43 -10.04 4.21
C PHE A 109 -2.60 -11.44 3.65
N ALA A 110 -2.78 -12.41 4.54
CA ALA A 110 -2.93 -13.82 4.18
C ALA A 110 -4.27 -14.35 4.68
N PRO A 111 -4.91 -15.28 3.94
CA PRO A 111 -5.98 -16.08 4.50
C PRO A 111 -5.46 -16.82 5.74
N THR A 112 -6.26 -16.87 6.79
CA THR A 112 -5.96 -17.66 7.99
C THR A 112 -7.04 -18.71 8.20
N ASP A 113 -6.60 -19.88 8.66
CA ASP A 113 -7.40 -20.97 9.20
C ASP A 113 -7.98 -20.66 10.59
N LYS A 114 -7.49 -19.61 11.25
CA LYS A 114 -7.99 -19.14 12.54
C LYS A 114 -9.13 -18.17 12.31
N ILE A 115 -10.26 -18.42 12.99
CA ILE A 115 -11.34 -17.44 13.08
C ILE A 115 -10.76 -16.17 13.73
N SER A 116 -10.69 -15.09 12.96
CA SER A 116 -10.32 -13.79 13.49
C SER A 116 -11.40 -13.33 14.47
N THR A 117 -11.01 -12.83 15.64
CA THR A 117 -11.95 -12.18 16.57
C THR A 117 -12.17 -10.70 16.23
N SER A 118 -11.60 -10.25 15.12
CA SER A 118 -11.66 -8.87 14.67
C SER A 118 -13.00 -8.52 14.04
N SER A 119 -13.45 -7.31 14.32
CA SER A 119 -14.73 -6.73 13.95
C SER A 119 -14.55 -5.28 13.51
N TRP A 120 -15.62 -4.65 13.02
CA TRP A 120 -15.66 -3.25 12.57
C TRP A 120 -15.24 -2.22 13.62
N ASP A 121 -15.45 -2.52 14.91
CA ASP A 121 -15.09 -1.65 16.04
C ASP A 121 -13.74 -2.01 16.68
N LYS A 122 -13.18 -3.17 16.35
CA LYS A 122 -11.93 -3.65 16.95
C LYS A 122 -11.17 -4.60 16.01
N HIS A 123 -10.07 -4.11 15.46
CA HIS A 123 -9.10 -4.89 14.70
C HIS A 123 -7.68 -4.32 14.87
N ARG A 124 -6.65 -5.05 14.46
CA ARG A 124 -5.21 -4.72 14.70
C ARG A 124 -4.77 -3.33 14.26
N PHE A 125 -5.44 -2.79 13.23
CA PHE A 125 -5.10 -1.51 12.61
C PHE A 125 -5.97 -0.36 13.13
N GLN A 126 -7.04 -0.68 13.86
CA GLN A 126 -7.92 0.32 14.47
C GLN A 126 -7.41 0.70 15.86
N THR A 127 -7.05 1.96 16.03
CA THR A 127 -6.57 2.54 17.29
C THR A 127 -7.34 3.78 17.72
N ASN A 128 -8.24 4.30 16.88
CA ASN A 128 -8.98 5.53 17.13
C ASN A 128 -10.39 5.47 16.52
N ASP A 129 -11.38 6.05 17.20
CA ASP A 129 -12.77 6.09 16.73
C ASP A 129 -12.98 6.98 15.48
N TYR A 130 -12.05 7.91 15.17
CA TYR A 130 -12.08 8.78 13.98
C TYR A 130 -11.35 8.21 12.75
N GLN A 131 -10.80 7.00 12.84
CA GLN A 131 -10.39 6.25 11.65
C GLN A 131 -11.64 5.77 10.88
N PRO A 132 -11.55 5.53 9.55
CA PRO A 132 -12.63 4.95 8.76
C PRO A 132 -13.11 3.64 9.39
N VAL A 133 -14.42 3.41 9.42
CA VAL A 133 -14.94 2.08 9.71
C VAL A 133 -14.55 1.13 8.58
N THR A 134 -13.96 0.00 8.93
CA THR A 134 -13.66 -1.10 8.01
C THR A 134 -14.32 -2.38 8.52
N CYS A 135 -14.02 -3.54 7.91
CA CYS A 135 -14.61 -4.81 8.33
C CYS A 135 -16.15 -4.83 8.25
N VAL A 136 -16.72 -4.11 7.29
CA VAL A 136 -18.18 -4.02 7.03
C VAL A 136 -18.49 -4.54 5.63
N SER A 137 -19.62 -5.23 5.47
CA SER A 137 -20.11 -5.71 4.17
C SER A 137 -20.85 -4.62 3.40
N TRP A 138 -21.07 -4.81 2.10
CA TRP A 138 -21.86 -3.89 1.29
C TRP A 138 -23.32 -3.75 1.79
N GLN A 139 -23.88 -4.83 2.34
CA GLN A 139 -25.20 -4.84 2.98
C GLN A 139 -25.20 -3.99 4.25
N SER A 140 -24.15 -4.12 5.07
CA SER A 140 -24.01 -3.35 6.31
C SER A 140 -23.93 -1.85 6.06
N VAL A 141 -23.20 -1.42 5.02
CA VAL A 141 -23.08 0.01 4.69
C VAL A 141 -24.41 0.58 4.14
N ASN A 142 -25.19 -0.21 3.40
CA ASN A 142 -26.53 0.21 2.95
C ASN A 142 -27.52 0.27 4.11
N ALA A 143 -27.45 -0.68 5.06
CA ALA A 143 -28.24 -0.64 6.28
C ALA A 143 -27.94 0.61 7.12
N TYR A 144 -26.65 0.97 7.25
CA TYR A 144 -26.23 2.22 7.88
C TYR A 144 -26.80 3.46 7.17
N ALA A 145 -26.69 3.53 5.83
CA ALA A 145 -27.19 4.65 5.05
C ALA A 145 -28.72 4.80 5.19
N LYS A 146 -29.46 3.69 5.17
CA LYS A 146 -30.90 3.67 5.41
C LYS A 146 -31.23 4.15 6.83
N TRP A 147 -30.57 3.62 7.86
CA TRP A 147 -30.80 4.04 9.24
C TRP A 147 -30.56 5.53 9.43
N LEU A 148 -29.47 6.07 8.88
CA LEU A 148 -29.17 7.50 8.99
C LEU A 148 -30.21 8.34 8.26
N SER A 149 -30.72 7.84 7.12
CA SER A 149 -31.81 8.50 6.39
C SER A 149 -33.09 8.58 7.22
N ASP A 150 -33.48 7.48 7.85
CA ASP A 150 -34.66 7.41 8.71
C ASP A 150 -34.53 8.35 9.92
N LYS A 151 -33.31 8.52 10.47
CA LYS A 151 -33.04 9.40 11.63
C LYS A 151 -33.04 10.90 11.30
N THR A 152 -32.67 11.27 10.09
CA THR A 152 -32.41 12.67 9.69
C THR A 152 -33.48 13.25 8.79
N GLY A 153 -34.21 12.39 8.08
CA GLY A 153 -35.09 12.77 6.97
C GLY A 153 -34.36 13.11 5.67
N THR A 154 -33.02 12.96 5.63
CA THR A 154 -32.20 13.17 4.42
C THR A 154 -31.93 11.84 3.76
N HIS A 155 -32.09 11.73 2.44
CA HIS A 155 -31.81 10.49 1.72
C HIS A 155 -30.29 10.28 1.54
N TYR A 156 -29.68 9.56 2.47
CA TYR A 156 -28.28 9.13 2.39
C TYR A 156 -28.16 7.81 1.63
N ARG A 157 -27.15 7.75 0.76
CA ARG A 157 -26.80 6.57 -0.05
C ARG A 157 -25.30 6.48 -0.26
N LEU A 158 -24.83 5.37 -0.81
CA LEU A 158 -23.49 5.32 -1.40
C LEU A 158 -23.45 6.17 -2.69
N PRO A 159 -22.31 6.80 -3.03
CA PRO A 159 -22.13 7.35 -4.37
C PRO A 159 -22.11 6.24 -5.41
N ASN A 160 -22.62 6.52 -6.60
CA ASN A 160 -22.36 5.64 -7.75
C ASN A 160 -20.92 5.85 -8.27
N GLU A 161 -20.45 4.96 -9.15
CA GLU A 161 -19.07 5.01 -9.63
C GLU A 161 -18.74 6.30 -10.42
N GLN A 162 -19.72 6.84 -11.15
CA GLN A 162 -19.58 8.07 -11.93
C GLN A 162 -19.42 9.29 -11.02
N GLU A 163 -20.28 9.42 -10.01
CA GLU A 163 -20.21 10.45 -8.98
C GLU A 163 -18.88 10.39 -8.23
N TRP A 164 -18.42 9.19 -7.88
CA TRP A 164 -17.15 9.02 -7.20
C TRP A 164 -15.97 9.47 -8.07
N GLU A 165 -15.94 9.06 -9.35
CA GLU A 165 -14.85 9.43 -10.25
C GLU A 165 -14.86 10.93 -10.57
N TYR A 166 -16.04 11.51 -10.78
CA TYR A 166 -16.22 12.96 -10.92
C TYR A 166 -15.69 13.71 -9.69
N ALA A 167 -16.10 13.25 -8.51
CA ALA A 167 -15.73 13.86 -7.24
C ALA A 167 -14.23 13.76 -6.95
N VAL A 168 -13.56 12.63 -7.23
CA VAL A 168 -12.10 12.52 -7.02
C VAL A 168 -11.33 13.38 -8.00
N LYS A 169 -11.76 13.46 -9.27
CA LYS A 169 -11.10 14.29 -10.29
C LYS A 169 -11.22 15.76 -9.97
N ALA A 170 -12.37 16.22 -9.47
CA ALA A 170 -12.57 17.60 -9.03
C ALA A 170 -12.07 18.64 -10.06
N ASN A 171 -12.49 18.49 -11.32
CA ASN A 171 -12.09 19.29 -12.49
C ASN A 171 -10.62 19.18 -12.93
N THR A 172 -9.86 18.20 -12.43
CA THR A 172 -8.50 17.90 -12.91
C THR A 172 -8.51 16.87 -14.05
N THR A 173 -7.47 16.92 -14.88
CA THR A 173 -7.26 16.00 -16.02
C THR A 173 -6.03 15.11 -15.87
N SER A 174 -5.18 15.37 -14.88
CA SER A 174 -4.00 14.57 -14.55
C SER A 174 -4.37 13.20 -13.97
N ARG A 175 -3.38 12.30 -13.88
CA ARG A 175 -3.53 10.95 -13.33
C ARG A 175 -4.13 10.95 -11.92
N TYR A 176 -3.66 11.86 -11.07
CA TYR A 176 -4.21 12.13 -9.74
C TYR A 176 -4.69 13.58 -9.68
N PHE A 177 -5.55 13.93 -8.72
CA PHE A 177 -6.01 15.31 -8.58
C PHE A 177 -4.91 16.28 -8.13
N TRP A 178 -3.76 15.76 -7.68
CA TRP A 178 -2.58 16.54 -7.32
C TRP A 178 -1.49 16.56 -8.42
N GLY A 179 -1.80 16.06 -9.63
CA GLY A 179 -0.85 15.95 -10.74
C GLY A 179 -0.47 14.50 -11.06
N ASP A 180 0.46 14.30 -11.98
CA ASP A 180 0.86 12.96 -12.42
C ASP A 180 1.83 12.24 -11.47
N ASP A 181 2.55 13.01 -10.65
CA ASP A 181 3.47 12.59 -9.58
C ASP A 181 4.33 11.38 -9.98
N ILE A 182 5.12 11.54 -11.05
CA ILE A 182 5.86 10.44 -11.70
C ILE A 182 6.73 9.69 -10.68
N ASP A 183 7.43 10.43 -9.82
CA ASP A 183 8.33 9.87 -8.81
C ASP A 183 7.64 9.58 -7.46
N SER A 184 6.32 9.74 -7.38
CA SER A 184 5.52 9.49 -6.17
C SER A 184 6.04 10.20 -4.93
N THR A 185 6.39 11.48 -5.07
CA THR A 185 7.00 12.31 -4.00
C THR A 185 5.97 13.15 -3.26
N GLN A 186 4.77 13.34 -3.83
CA GLN A 186 3.72 14.19 -3.29
C GLN A 186 2.54 13.41 -2.72
N ALA A 187 2.38 12.13 -3.06
CA ALA A 187 1.25 11.29 -2.64
C ALA A 187 0.91 11.42 -1.14
N CYS A 188 1.92 11.39 -0.26
CA CYS A 188 1.76 11.50 1.20
C CYS A 188 1.20 12.86 1.70
N LEU A 189 1.11 13.89 0.84
CA LEU A 189 0.42 15.14 1.16
C LEU A 189 -1.11 15.03 1.01
N TYR A 190 -1.59 14.04 0.25
CA TYR A 190 -2.97 13.94 -0.23
C TYR A 190 -3.68 12.66 0.18
N GLY A 191 -2.97 11.69 0.76
CA GLY A 191 -3.56 10.48 1.30
C GLY A 191 -2.56 9.55 1.96
N ASN A 192 -3.11 8.54 2.63
CA ASN A 192 -2.38 7.45 3.26
C ASN A 192 -2.22 6.27 2.29
N PHE A 193 -0.98 5.83 2.06
CA PHE A 193 -0.60 4.81 1.08
C PHE A 193 0.53 3.94 1.62
N ALA A 194 0.89 2.88 0.88
CA ALA A 194 2.13 2.16 1.14
C ALA A 194 3.31 3.12 0.95
N ASP A 195 4.00 3.48 2.03
CA ASP A 195 5.08 4.47 2.05
C ASP A 195 6.27 4.00 2.94
N HIS A 196 7.15 4.92 3.34
CA HIS A 196 8.28 4.58 4.21
C HIS A 196 7.87 4.10 5.61
N SER A 197 6.86 4.71 6.23
CA SER A 197 6.31 4.24 7.50
C SER A 197 5.69 2.86 7.35
N GLY A 198 4.90 2.63 6.30
CA GLY A 198 4.34 1.33 5.96
C GLY A 198 5.43 0.24 5.82
N GLU A 199 6.51 0.51 5.08
CA GLU A 199 7.65 -0.42 4.95
C GLU A 199 8.35 -0.67 6.30
N TYR A 200 8.63 0.39 7.06
CA TYR A 200 9.38 0.28 8.31
C TYR A 200 8.63 -0.54 9.35
N PHE A 201 7.39 -0.17 9.64
CA PHE A 201 6.63 -0.82 10.71
C PHE A 201 6.22 -2.24 10.32
N ALA A 202 5.78 -2.47 9.08
CA ALA A 202 5.40 -3.82 8.64
C ALA A 202 6.61 -4.78 8.62
N SER A 203 7.80 -4.30 8.27
CA SER A 203 9.01 -5.12 8.28
C SER A 203 9.47 -5.47 9.69
N LYS A 204 9.40 -4.53 10.64
CA LYS A 204 9.73 -4.79 12.05
C LYS A 204 8.71 -5.70 12.74
N GLN A 205 7.42 -5.50 12.49
CA GLN A 205 6.35 -6.21 13.20
C GLN A 205 6.06 -7.60 12.62
N TYR A 206 6.15 -7.75 11.29
CA TYR A 206 5.71 -8.95 10.59
C TYR A 206 6.78 -9.56 9.68
N GLY A 207 7.95 -8.93 9.54
CA GLY A 207 8.94 -9.32 8.54
C GLY A 207 8.45 -9.13 7.10
N ALA A 208 7.37 -8.37 6.89
CA ALA A 208 6.80 -8.06 5.57
C ALA A 208 7.59 -6.92 4.89
N SER A 209 7.55 -6.84 3.56
CA SER A 209 8.21 -5.76 2.84
C SER A 209 7.56 -5.54 1.48
N TYR A 210 7.43 -4.27 1.10
CA TYR A 210 6.94 -3.81 -0.17
C TYR A 210 7.99 -3.95 -1.27
N VAL A 211 9.27 -4.01 -0.91
CA VAL A 211 10.39 -4.16 -1.85
C VAL A 211 10.32 -5.51 -2.54
N GLY A 212 10.24 -5.52 -3.87
CA GLY A 212 10.04 -6.75 -4.66
C GLY A 212 8.64 -7.36 -4.57
N PHE A 213 7.68 -6.64 -3.97
CA PHE A 213 6.25 -6.97 -3.97
C PHE A 213 5.45 -5.94 -4.79
N ILE A 214 4.60 -5.12 -4.15
CA ILE A 214 3.81 -4.07 -4.82
C ILE A 214 4.51 -2.70 -4.86
N GLY A 215 5.61 -2.53 -4.13
CA GLY A 215 6.30 -1.24 -3.97
C GLY A 215 5.58 -0.29 -3.01
N HIS A 216 6.24 0.82 -2.70
CA HIS A 216 5.74 1.90 -1.87
C HIS A 216 6.09 3.25 -2.52
N VAL A 217 5.38 4.31 -2.16
CA VAL A 217 5.66 5.67 -2.63
C VAL A 217 6.95 6.22 -2.00
N ASN A 218 7.57 7.20 -2.65
CA ASN A 218 8.83 7.82 -2.21
C ASN A 218 8.54 9.04 -1.32
N CYS A 219 7.81 8.79 -0.24
CA CYS A 219 7.49 9.77 0.79
C CYS A 219 7.18 9.04 2.11
N ASP A 220 6.95 9.82 3.17
CA ASP A 220 6.61 9.30 4.50
C ASP A 220 5.54 10.20 5.11
N ASP A 221 4.39 9.64 5.46
CA ASP A 221 3.30 10.34 6.14
C ASP A 221 3.24 10.09 7.66
N GLY A 222 4.07 9.18 8.18
CA GLY A 222 4.10 8.80 9.59
C GLY A 222 2.98 7.82 10.02
N GLU A 223 2.19 7.28 9.09
CA GLU A 223 1.09 6.35 9.33
C GLU A 223 1.42 4.98 8.72
N ALA A 224 1.64 3.97 9.56
CA ALA A 224 1.91 2.61 9.08
C ALA A 224 0.68 1.92 8.47
N TYR A 225 -0.50 2.28 8.96
CA TYR A 225 -1.80 1.63 8.72
C TYR A 225 -2.87 2.70 8.50
N ASN A 226 -4.16 2.32 8.46
CA ASN A 226 -5.25 3.29 8.29
C ASN A 226 -5.14 4.43 9.31
N SER A 227 -5.48 5.64 8.89
CA SER A 227 -5.29 6.85 9.69
C SER A 227 -6.63 7.52 10.01
N ILE A 228 -6.62 8.44 10.97
CA ILE A 228 -7.77 9.32 11.23
C ILE A 228 -8.16 10.02 9.90
N VAL A 229 -9.46 10.14 9.64
CA VAL A 229 -9.95 10.80 8.42
C VAL A 229 -9.52 12.26 8.38
N GLY A 230 -9.24 12.78 7.18
CA GLY A 230 -8.98 14.21 6.99
C GLY A 230 -7.63 14.72 7.48
N LEU A 231 -6.63 13.85 7.68
CA LEU A 231 -5.27 14.25 8.06
C LEU A 231 -4.47 14.89 6.91
N TYR A 232 -4.89 14.68 5.67
CA TYR A 232 -4.19 15.08 4.45
C TYR A 232 -4.86 16.28 3.80
N ARG A 233 -4.29 16.82 2.71
CA ARG A 233 -4.91 17.90 1.96
C ARG A 233 -6.13 17.38 1.18
N PRO A 234 -7.24 18.14 1.13
CA PRO A 234 -8.38 17.77 0.32
C PRO A 234 -8.10 17.97 -1.16
N ASN A 235 -8.92 17.37 -2.01
CA ASN A 235 -8.97 17.70 -3.43
C ASN A 235 -9.66 19.07 -3.65
N PRO A 236 -9.67 19.61 -4.89
CA PRO A 236 -10.28 20.90 -5.21
C PRO A 236 -11.76 21.07 -4.82
N PHE A 237 -12.53 19.99 -4.67
CA PHE A 237 -13.90 20.07 -4.17
C PHE A 237 -13.99 20.12 -2.64
N GLY A 238 -12.90 19.88 -1.91
CA GLY A 238 -12.90 19.86 -0.45
C GLY A 238 -13.07 18.47 0.16
N LEU A 239 -12.96 17.41 -0.65
CA LEU A 239 -13.07 16.02 -0.21
C LEU A 239 -11.70 15.46 0.21
N PHE A 240 -11.67 14.73 1.32
CA PHE A 240 -10.47 14.15 1.89
C PHE A 240 -10.42 12.63 1.65
N ASP A 241 -9.21 12.07 1.68
CA ASP A 241 -8.94 10.63 1.61
C ASP A 241 -9.60 9.98 0.37
N MET A 242 -9.75 10.71 -0.73
CA MET A 242 -10.44 10.19 -1.90
C MET A 242 -9.64 9.07 -2.57
N VAL A 243 -8.30 9.10 -2.51
CA VAL A 243 -7.46 8.12 -3.19
C VAL A 243 -6.88 7.06 -2.25
N GLY A 244 -6.67 7.37 -0.96
CA GLY A 244 -5.99 6.51 0.00
C GLY A 244 -6.77 6.25 1.29
N ASN A 245 -6.06 5.80 2.32
CA ASN A 245 -6.61 5.32 3.60
C ASN A 245 -7.34 3.98 3.47
N VAL A 246 -8.54 3.93 2.88
CA VAL A 246 -9.30 2.69 2.66
C VAL A 246 -10.02 2.71 1.31
N LEU A 247 -10.22 1.52 0.74
CA LEU A 247 -11.07 1.35 -0.45
C LEU A 247 -12.51 1.75 -0.13
N GLN A 248 -13.26 2.19 -1.13
CA GLN A 248 -14.58 2.76 -0.94
C GLN A 248 -15.64 1.97 -1.69
N TYR A 249 -16.64 1.46 -0.96
CA TYR A 249 -17.86 0.90 -1.54
C TYR A 249 -18.62 1.96 -2.35
N THR A 250 -19.16 1.55 -3.49
CA THR A 250 -20.07 2.35 -4.32
C THR A 250 -21.43 1.66 -4.45
N ALA A 251 -22.41 2.37 -5.00
CA ALA A 251 -23.70 1.81 -5.36
C ALA A 251 -23.71 1.11 -6.74
N SER A 252 -22.57 1.03 -7.45
CA SER A 252 -22.53 0.56 -8.83
C SER A 252 -22.06 -0.88 -8.96
N CYS A 253 -22.68 -1.61 -9.89
CA CYS A 253 -22.17 -2.89 -10.37
C CYS A 253 -20.78 -2.75 -11.01
N PHE A 254 -19.96 -3.77 -10.87
CA PHE A 254 -18.68 -3.86 -11.56
C PHE A 254 -18.78 -4.76 -12.78
N TYR A 255 -18.50 -4.17 -13.95
CA TYR A 255 -18.26 -4.89 -15.20
C TYR A 255 -16.87 -4.56 -15.74
N PRO A 256 -16.16 -5.52 -16.37
CA PRO A 256 -14.88 -5.23 -17.01
C PRO A 256 -15.04 -4.25 -18.19
N GLY A 257 -14.50 -3.05 -18.04
CA GLY A 257 -14.62 -1.98 -19.05
C GLY A 257 -15.88 -1.14 -18.86
N TYR A 258 -16.02 -0.12 -19.69
CA TYR A 258 -17.19 0.75 -19.75
C TYR A 258 -17.98 0.46 -21.02
N GLN A 259 -18.49 -0.77 -21.10
CA GLN A 259 -19.43 -1.17 -22.15
C GLN A 259 -20.83 -0.66 -21.80
N GLU A 260 -21.67 -0.49 -22.82
CA GLU A 260 -23.08 -0.16 -22.58
C GLU A 260 -23.80 -1.35 -21.93
N HIS A 261 -24.60 -1.05 -20.91
CA HIS A 261 -25.40 -2.02 -20.16
C HIS A 261 -26.84 -1.52 -20.04
N THR A 262 -27.81 -2.43 -20.00
CA THR A 262 -29.21 -2.06 -19.79
C THR A 262 -29.44 -1.58 -18.35
N LYS A 263 -30.59 -0.96 -18.08
CA LYS A 263 -30.93 -0.50 -16.72
C LYS A 263 -31.06 -1.68 -15.75
N GLU A 264 -31.57 -2.80 -16.22
CA GLU A 264 -31.73 -4.03 -15.45
C GLU A 264 -30.38 -4.65 -15.11
N GLU A 265 -29.41 -4.63 -16.04
CA GLU A 265 -28.03 -5.09 -15.79
C GLU A 265 -27.28 -4.19 -14.81
N LEU A 266 -27.60 -2.91 -14.77
CA LEU A 266 -27.03 -1.94 -13.83
C LEU A 266 -27.72 -1.93 -12.46
N ASP A 267 -28.73 -2.77 -12.24
CA ASP A 267 -29.37 -2.91 -10.94
C ASP A 267 -28.41 -3.55 -9.93
N SER A 268 -27.95 -2.73 -8.99
CA SER A 268 -27.06 -3.14 -7.90
C SER A 268 -27.62 -4.27 -7.01
N SER A 269 -28.93 -4.53 -7.05
CA SER A 269 -29.54 -5.66 -6.34
C SER A 269 -29.29 -7.01 -7.05
N GLN A 270 -29.00 -6.99 -8.35
CA GLN A 270 -28.91 -8.18 -9.19
C GLN A 270 -27.47 -8.58 -9.53
N CYS A 271 -26.52 -7.65 -9.53
CA CYS A 271 -25.17 -7.96 -9.99
C CYS A 271 -24.32 -8.75 -8.98
N GLU A 272 -23.41 -9.57 -9.52
CA GLU A 272 -22.50 -10.41 -8.72
C GLU A 272 -21.43 -9.58 -8.00
N ASN A 273 -20.93 -8.52 -8.64
CA ASN A 273 -19.81 -7.73 -8.15
C ASN A 273 -20.17 -6.26 -8.05
N ILE A 274 -19.74 -5.62 -6.97
CA ILE A 274 -19.85 -4.18 -6.73
C ILE A 274 -18.50 -3.51 -6.99
N ALA A 275 -18.54 -2.32 -7.59
CA ALA A 275 -17.35 -1.52 -7.82
C ALA A 275 -16.81 -0.93 -6.51
N LEU A 276 -15.51 -1.12 -6.29
CA LEU A 276 -14.72 -0.47 -5.25
C LEU A 276 -13.81 0.58 -5.87
N ARG A 277 -13.68 1.72 -5.21
CA ARG A 277 -12.90 2.86 -5.71
C ARG A 277 -11.81 3.30 -4.73
N GLY A 278 -10.81 4.01 -5.27
CA GLY A 278 -9.63 4.45 -4.54
C GLY A 278 -8.59 3.35 -4.36
N SER A 279 -7.84 3.47 -3.27
CA SER A 279 -6.80 2.57 -2.80
C SER A 279 -6.89 2.46 -1.27
N SER A 280 -5.98 1.73 -0.65
CA SER A 280 -5.87 1.66 0.81
C SER A 280 -4.46 2.05 1.27
N TRP A 281 -4.28 2.25 2.57
CA TRP A 281 -2.98 2.41 3.22
C TRP A 281 -1.99 1.29 2.86
N HIS A 282 -2.50 0.10 2.50
CA HIS A 282 -1.66 -1.04 2.16
C HIS A 282 -1.06 -0.95 0.75
N ASN A 283 -1.59 -0.10 -0.14
CA ASN A 283 -1.21 -0.08 -1.56
C ASN A 283 -0.69 1.30 -1.99
N PRO A 284 0.14 1.38 -3.05
CA PRO A 284 0.41 2.65 -3.74
C PRO A 284 -0.88 3.33 -4.25
N PRO A 285 -0.85 4.64 -4.54
CA PRO A 285 -2.02 5.37 -5.00
C PRO A 285 -2.50 4.87 -6.36
N ASN A 286 -3.80 4.57 -6.44
CA ASN A 286 -4.47 4.18 -7.68
C ASN A 286 -4.92 5.45 -8.44
N PRO A 287 -4.67 5.59 -9.75
CA PRO A 287 -5.18 6.71 -10.54
C PRO A 287 -6.69 6.91 -10.40
N HIS A 288 -7.19 8.09 -10.73
CA HIS A 288 -8.63 8.40 -10.59
C HIS A 288 -9.54 7.36 -11.26
N ALA A 289 -9.15 6.83 -12.43
CA ALA A 289 -9.89 5.83 -13.19
C ALA A 289 -9.65 4.38 -12.74
N GLY A 290 -8.82 4.17 -11.71
CA GLY A 290 -8.52 2.85 -11.17
C GLY A 290 -9.75 2.22 -10.51
N ARG A 291 -10.14 1.03 -10.99
CA ARG A 291 -11.32 0.30 -10.52
C ARG A 291 -10.92 -0.96 -9.77
N ASN A 292 -11.62 -1.27 -8.68
CA ASN A 292 -11.58 -2.56 -7.99
C ASN A 292 -12.99 -3.14 -7.88
N ARG A 293 -13.09 -4.37 -7.37
CA ARG A 293 -14.37 -5.03 -7.16
C ARG A 293 -14.36 -5.91 -5.93
N VAL A 294 -15.55 -6.18 -5.44
CA VAL A 294 -15.86 -7.17 -4.40
C VAL A 294 -17.14 -7.89 -4.79
N LYS A 295 -17.31 -9.15 -4.39
CA LYS A 295 -18.60 -9.80 -4.60
C LYS A 295 -19.66 -9.11 -3.74
N ARG A 296 -20.86 -8.94 -4.28
CA ARG A 296 -21.96 -8.26 -3.58
C ARG A 296 -22.32 -9.03 -2.31
N GLU A 297 -22.48 -10.34 -2.43
CA GLU A 297 -22.75 -11.26 -1.30
C GLU A 297 -21.46 -11.76 -0.62
N ASP A 298 -20.32 -11.06 -0.80
CA ASP A 298 -19.10 -11.43 -0.07
C ASP A 298 -19.31 -11.12 1.40
N SER A 299 -19.33 -12.19 2.19
CA SER A 299 -19.38 -12.08 3.63
C SER A 299 -17.97 -11.89 4.20
N SER A 300 -16.89 -12.15 3.45
CA SER A 300 -15.52 -11.92 3.95
C SER A 300 -15.13 -10.43 3.88
N SER A 301 -15.11 -9.77 5.04
CA SER A 301 -14.67 -8.38 5.15
C SER A 301 -13.18 -8.32 5.48
N TRP A 302 -12.46 -7.43 4.79
CA TRP A 302 -11.04 -7.16 5.03
C TRP A 302 -10.90 -5.79 5.68
N ALA A 303 -9.88 -5.60 6.51
CA ALA A 303 -9.59 -4.34 7.20
C ALA A 303 -9.07 -3.21 6.26
N LEU A 304 -9.43 -3.26 4.97
CA LEU A 304 -8.94 -2.38 3.90
C LEU A 304 -10.05 -1.62 3.17
N SER A 305 -11.32 -1.95 3.42
CA SER A 305 -12.48 -1.38 2.73
C SER A 305 -13.41 -0.71 3.73
N GLY A 306 -13.78 0.54 3.43
CA GLY A 306 -14.80 1.32 4.12
C GLY A 306 -15.70 2.01 3.10
N PHE A 307 -16.32 3.12 3.48
CA PHE A 307 -17.26 3.83 2.60
C PHE A 307 -17.42 5.29 2.99
N ARG A 308 -18.06 6.05 2.10
CA ARG A 308 -18.56 7.40 2.36
C ARG A 308 -19.94 7.55 1.77
N LEU A 309 -20.69 8.53 2.27
CA LEU A 309 -22.07 8.77 1.86
C LEU A 309 -22.18 9.87 0.80
N ALA A 310 -23.28 9.87 0.08
CA ALA A 310 -23.75 10.91 -0.82
C ALA A 310 -25.24 11.18 -0.59
N THR A 311 -25.72 12.35 -1.01
CA THR A 311 -27.13 12.73 -1.03
C THR A 311 -27.44 13.44 -2.34
N ASP A 312 -28.68 13.35 -2.82
CA ASP A 312 -29.10 13.98 -4.07
C ASP A 312 -29.29 15.49 -3.91
N GLY A 313 -28.90 16.29 -4.91
CA GLY A 313 -29.02 17.75 -4.85
C GLY A 313 -28.12 18.40 -3.78
N HIS A 314 -28.37 19.67 -3.48
CA HIS A 314 -27.69 20.41 -2.42
C HIS A 314 -28.65 20.70 -1.27
N HIS A 315 -28.18 20.52 -0.04
CA HIS A 315 -28.94 20.81 1.17
C HIS A 315 -28.18 21.80 2.05
N ALA A 316 -28.87 22.83 2.55
CA ALA A 316 -28.28 23.83 3.43
C ALA A 316 -28.27 23.42 4.93
N LYS A 317 -28.87 22.27 5.26
CA LYS A 317 -29.00 21.80 6.65
C LYS A 317 -27.68 21.24 7.14
N THR A 318 -27.16 21.78 8.24
CA THR A 318 -26.05 21.18 9.00
C THR A 318 -26.57 20.80 10.38
N GLU A 319 -26.45 19.52 10.74
CA GLU A 319 -26.90 19.04 12.05
C GLU A 319 -25.95 19.48 13.16
N LEU A 320 -26.48 19.69 14.37
CA LEU A 320 -25.65 20.01 15.55
C LEU A 320 -24.61 18.91 15.83
N SER A 321 -24.96 17.65 15.56
CA SER A 321 -24.05 16.52 15.72
C SER A 321 -22.84 16.61 14.77
N THR A 322 -23.02 17.16 13.56
CA THR A 322 -21.94 17.42 12.60
C THR A 322 -20.93 18.42 13.15
N ALA A 323 -21.37 19.54 13.71
CA ALA A 323 -20.47 20.56 14.26
C ALA A 323 -19.67 20.05 15.48
N LYS A 324 -20.31 19.28 16.36
CA LYS A 324 -19.65 18.62 17.50
C LYS A 324 -18.61 17.60 17.02
N PHE A 325 -18.96 16.79 16.02
CA PHE A 325 -18.05 15.82 15.41
C PHE A 325 -16.81 16.50 14.81
N GLU A 326 -16.96 17.55 13.99
CA GLU A 326 -15.82 18.22 13.37
C GLU A 326 -14.89 18.88 14.40
N THR A 327 -15.43 19.39 15.51
CA THR A 327 -14.63 19.98 16.58
C THR A 327 -13.76 18.91 17.25
N ALA A 328 -14.35 17.76 17.59
CA ALA A 328 -13.62 16.66 18.23
C ALA A 328 -12.65 15.97 17.26
N LEU A 329 -13.03 15.82 15.99
CA LEU A 329 -12.15 15.32 14.92
C LEU A 329 -10.91 16.20 14.78
N LYS A 330 -11.04 17.53 14.74
CA LYS A 330 -9.90 18.45 14.67
C LYS A 330 -8.94 18.27 15.85
N GLN A 331 -9.46 18.06 17.06
CA GLN A 331 -8.63 17.78 18.23
C GLN A 331 -7.89 16.45 18.10
N ALA A 332 -8.56 15.40 17.63
CA ALA A 332 -7.96 14.10 17.40
C ALA A 332 -6.87 14.16 16.32
N GLN A 333 -7.12 14.87 15.22
CA GLN A 333 -6.15 15.13 14.14
C GLN A 333 -4.91 15.86 14.66
N ALA A 334 -5.09 16.97 15.39
CA ALA A 334 -3.98 17.74 15.97
C ALA A 334 -3.13 16.90 16.93
N THR A 335 -3.79 16.11 17.78
CA THR A 335 -3.11 15.18 18.71
C THR A 335 -2.32 14.13 17.94
N ARG A 336 -2.90 13.54 16.89
CA ARG A 336 -2.21 12.54 16.08
C ARG A 336 -1.01 13.12 15.34
N LEU A 337 -1.17 14.26 14.67
CA LEU A 337 -0.08 14.94 13.96
C LEU A 337 1.10 15.28 14.89
N ALA A 338 0.82 15.69 16.13
CA ALA A 338 1.85 15.97 17.13
C ALA A 338 2.58 14.72 17.62
N THR A 339 1.96 13.54 17.53
CA THR A 339 2.47 12.26 18.06
C THR A 339 2.85 11.25 16.97
N ARG A 340 2.83 11.66 15.69
CA ARG A 340 3.24 10.79 14.58
C ARG A 340 4.71 10.37 14.77
N PRO A 341 5.03 9.08 14.56
CA PRO A 341 6.41 8.64 14.43
C PRO A 341 7.14 9.47 13.38
N LYS A 342 8.40 9.79 13.68
CA LYS A 342 9.32 10.44 12.73
C LYS A 342 10.50 9.51 12.56
N LEU A 343 10.54 8.84 11.41
CA LEU A 343 11.65 7.96 11.10
C LEU A 343 12.89 8.80 10.76
N PRO A 344 14.08 8.45 11.27
CA PRO A 344 15.30 9.12 10.85
C PRO A 344 15.57 8.83 9.37
N ALA A 345 16.18 9.78 8.68
CA ALA A 345 16.51 9.60 7.26
C ALA A 345 17.53 8.47 7.07
N ALA A 346 17.33 7.66 6.02
CA ALA A 346 18.31 6.65 5.61
C ALA A 346 19.62 7.33 5.17
N PRO A 347 20.80 6.74 5.47
CA PRO A 347 22.08 7.26 5.02
C PRO A 347 22.13 7.40 3.49
N LYS A 348 22.65 8.55 3.03
CA LYS A 348 22.77 8.89 1.60
C LYS A 348 24.23 8.90 1.14
N TYR A 349 24.42 8.88 -0.18
CA TYR A 349 25.74 8.93 -0.83
C TYR A 349 26.69 7.85 -0.32
N ILE A 350 26.16 6.62 -0.19
CA ILE A 350 26.97 5.48 0.18
C ILE A 350 27.96 5.13 -0.92
N GLN A 351 29.19 4.86 -0.52
CA GLN A 351 30.28 4.44 -1.39
C GLN A 351 31.02 3.27 -0.77
N LEU A 352 31.46 2.36 -1.63
CA LEU A 352 32.30 1.23 -1.28
C LEU A 352 33.51 1.25 -2.21
N VAL A 353 34.67 1.57 -1.66
CA VAL A 353 35.91 1.74 -2.44
C VAL A 353 36.92 0.70 -1.97
N GLN A 354 37.47 -0.09 -2.90
CA GLN A 354 38.50 -1.06 -2.58
C GLN A 354 39.80 -0.35 -2.18
N VAL A 355 40.36 -0.71 -1.02
CA VAL A 355 41.60 -0.12 -0.50
C VAL A 355 42.76 -1.10 -0.68
N LYS A 356 42.51 -2.38 -0.41
CA LYS A 356 43.45 -3.50 -0.56
C LYS A 356 42.65 -4.78 -0.83
N ASP A 357 43.29 -5.86 -1.26
CA ASP A 357 42.67 -7.17 -1.47
C ASP A 357 41.61 -7.50 -0.40
N ASN A 358 40.36 -7.66 -0.84
CA ASN A 358 39.17 -7.93 -0.03
C ASN A 358 38.82 -6.87 1.06
N ILE A 359 39.61 -5.81 1.22
CA ILE A 359 39.38 -4.71 2.18
C ILE A 359 38.83 -3.49 1.44
N PHE A 360 37.70 -3.00 1.92
CA PHE A 360 36.99 -1.87 1.34
C PHE A 360 36.76 -0.79 2.39
N LYS A 361 36.78 0.47 1.96
CA LYS A 361 36.28 1.59 2.73
C LYS A 361 34.82 1.81 2.38
N LEU A 362 33.95 1.58 3.36
CA LEU A 362 32.53 1.97 3.30
C LEU A 362 32.38 3.37 3.89
N SER A 363 31.75 4.28 3.16
CA SER A 363 31.48 5.66 3.63
C SER A 363 30.11 6.16 3.22
N TRP A 364 29.56 7.09 4.00
CA TRP A 364 28.25 7.71 3.76
C TRP A 364 28.25 9.18 4.19
N GLN A 365 27.23 9.93 3.77
CA GLN A 365 26.98 11.25 4.32
C GLN A 365 26.37 11.13 5.71
N ARG A 366 26.99 11.80 6.69
CA ARG A 366 26.49 11.86 8.07
C ARG A 366 25.11 12.55 8.11
N ASN A 367 24.16 11.97 8.84
CA ASN A 367 22.93 12.64 9.21
C ASN A 367 23.24 13.75 10.25
N LYS A 368 22.63 14.91 10.05
CA LYS A 368 22.79 16.11 10.89
C LYS A 368 21.67 16.28 11.92
N ASP A 369 20.66 15.43 11.88
CA ASP A 369 19.58 15.45 12.87
C ASP A 369 20.15 15.18 14.27
N ALA A 370 19.70 15.99 15.24
CA ALA A 370 20.29 16.02 16.59
C ALA A 370 19.96 14.77 17.43
N ASP A 371 18.92 14.02 17.05
CA ASP A 371 18.46 12.79 17.69
C ASP A 371 19.18 11.53 17.18
N VAL A 372 20.07 11.67 16.20
CA VAL A 372 20.87 10.55 15.68
C VAL A 372 21.94 10.18 16.69
N THR A 373 21.87 8.93 17.17
CA THR A 373 22.81 8.37 18.14
C THR A 373 23.89 7.52 17.50
N GLY A 374 23.64 6.98 16.30
CA GLY A 374 24.60 6.13 15.62
C GLY A 374 24.18 5.58 14.27
N TYR A 375 24.96 4.60 13.81
CA TYR A 375 24.75 3.86 12.58
C TYR A 375 24.96 2.36 12.80
N GLU A 376 24.07 1.55 12.24
CA GLU A 376 24.25 0.09 12.13
C GLU A 376 24.71 -0.27 10.72
N ILE A 377 25.73 -1.12 10.62
CA ILE A 377 26.30 -1.62 9.37
C ILE A 377 25.87 -3.06 9.16
N TYR A 378 25.28 -3.33 8.01
CA TYR A 378 24.73 -4.61 7.63
C TYR A 378 25.48 -5.19 6.44
N GLN A 379 25.96 -6.43 6.54
CA GLN A 379 26.66 -7.15 5.48
C GLN A 379 25.77 -8.22 4.86
N SER A 380 25.79 -8.34 3.54
CA SER A 380 25.04 -9.37 2.81
C SER A 380 25.55 -10.78 3.08
N ASN A 381 24.63 -11.75 3.18
CA ASN A 381 24.96 -13.18 3.27
C ASN A 381 25.21 -13.86 1.91
N SER A 382 25.08 -13.14 0.79
CA SER A 382 25.32 -13.65 -0.57
C SER A 382 25.79 -12.53 -1.51
N PRO A 383 26.62 -12.84 -2.54
CA PRO A 383 27.08 -11.87 -3.53
C PRO A 383 25.97 -11.12 -4.28
N HIS A 384 24.78 -11.72 -4.39
CA HIS A 384 23.67 -11.17 -5.18
C HIS A 384 22.60 -10.48 -4.33
N THR A 385 22.78 -10.41 -3.02
CA THR A 385 21.76 -9.91 -2.09
C THR A 385 21.31 -8.47 -2.40
N HIS A 386 22.18 -7.59 -2.89
CA HIS A 386 21.81 -6.23 -3.30
C HIS A 386 20.77 -6.17 -4.43
N LYS A 387 20.63 -7.25 -5.21
CA LYS A 387 19.62 -7.40 -6.26
C LYS A 387 18.29 -7.96 -5.74
N GLN A 388 18.27 -8.48 -4.51
CA GLN A 388 17.10 -9.14 -3.95
C GLN A 388 16.11 -8.14 -3.36
N GLY A 389 14.82 -8.47 -3.49
CA GLY A 389 13.76 -7.77 -2.75
C GLY A 389 13.52 -8.37 -1.37
N GLN A 390 12.37 -8.06 -0.78
CA GLN A 390 11.93 -8.42 0.58
C GLN A 390 12.66 -7.66 1.69
N PHE A 391 12.25 -7.97 2.93
CA PHE A 391 12.84 -7.38 4.12
C PHE A 391 14.34 -7.65 4.19
N PHE A 392 15.14 -6.58 4.19
CA PHE A 392 16.58 -6.69 4.01
C PHE A 392 17.27 -7.54 5.09
N LYS A 393 16.83 -7.51 6.35
CA LYS A 393 17.45 -8.31 7.43
C LYS A 393 17.25 -9.84 7.26
N ARG A 394 16.48 -10.29 6.28
CA ARG A 394 16.47 -11.72 5.88
C ARG A 394 17.76 -12.13 5.16
N HIS A 395 18.45 -11.17 4.55
CA HIS A 395 19.59 -11.38 3.66
C HIS A 395 20.84 -10.61 4.10
N TYR A 396 20.72 -9.78 5.12
CA TYR A 396 21.82 -9.02 5.69
C TYR A 396 21.91 -9.26 7.20
N GLU A 397 23.15 -9.36 7.68
CA GLU A 397 23.48 -9.51 9.09
C GLU A 397 24.16 -8.24 9.59
N GLU A 398 23.81 -7.80 10.80
CA GLU A 398 24.48 -6.66 11.43
C GLU A 398 25.91 -7.07 11.81
N VAL A 399 26.90 -6.28 11.39
CA VAL A 399 28.33 -6.56 11.62
C VAL A 399 29.02 -5.48 12.47
N HIS A 400 28.49 -4.25 12.48
CA HIS A 400 29.04 -3.17 13.29
C HIS A 400 27.95 -2.19 13.74
N THR A 401 28.15 -1.61 14.91
CA THR A 401 27.40 -0.45 15.42
C THR A 401 28.41 0.67 15.68
N LEU A 402 28.09 1.88 15.21
CA LEU A 402 28.99 3.05 15.26
C LEU A 402 28.26 4.24 15.88
N ASP A 403 29.00 5.10 16.57
CA ASP A 403 28.45 6.35 17.07
C ASP A 403 28.14 7.36 15.94
N ALA A 404 27.34 8.38 16.26
CA ALA A 404 26.88 9.38 15.30
C ALA A 404 28.00 10.26 14.68
N THR A 405 29.21 10.26 15.25
CA THR A 405 30.35 11.03 14.72
C THR A 405 31.02 10.34 13.54
N ARG A 406 30.82 9.03 13.39
CA ARG A 406 31.40 8.21 12.32
C ARG A 406 30.62 8.39 11.01
N SER A 407 31.36 8.40 9.90
CA SER A 407 30.80 8.40 8.53
C SER A 407 31.55 7.47 7.57
N SER A 408 32.46 6.65 8.11
CA SER A 408 33.17 5.63 7.35
C SER A 408 33.77 4.54 8.26
N ILE A 409 33.96 3.36 7.69
CA ILE A 409 34.61 2.20 8.32
C ILE A 409 35.30 1.35 7.25
N GLU A 410 36.39 0.67 7.61
CA GLU A 410 36.98 -0.38 6.79
C GLU A 410 36.26 -1.71 7.04
N VAL A 411 35.91 -2.40 5.98
CA VAL A 411 35.12 -3.64 5.98
C VAL A 411 35.74 -4.66 5.04
N THR A 412 35.46 -5.93 5.27
CA THR A 412 35.97 -7.03 4.44
C THR A 412 34.84 -7.68 3.65
N LEU A 413 35.07 -7.96 2.36
CA LEU A 413 34.18 -8.77 1.53
C LEU A 413 34.82 -10.11 1.14
N PRO A 414 34.03 -11.18 1.02
CA PRO A 414 34.47 -12.40 0.36
C PRO A 414 34.89 -12.13 -1.09
N SER A 415 35.78 -12.98 -1.64
CA SER A 415 36.22 -12.89 -3.04
C SER A 415 35.07 -13.02 -4.06
N ALA A 416 33.99 -13.72 -3.68
CA ALA A 416 32.78 -13.84 -4.49
C ALA A 416 31.99 -12.53 -4.60
N GLY A 417 32.35 -11.49 -3.83
CA GLY A 417 31.65 -10.22 -3.76
C GLY A 417 30.57 -10.19 -2.67
N GLY A 418 29.88 -9.05 -2.60
CA GLY A 418 28.84 -8.80 -1.60
C GLY A 418 28.43 -7.34 -1.56
N SER A 419 27.67 -6.98 -0.54
CA SER A 419 27.18 -5.63 -0.38
C SER A 419 26.95 -5.26 1.08
N PHE A 420 27.00 -3.97 1.36
CA PHE A 420 26.67 -3.39 2.66
C PHE A 420 25.46 -2.47 2.57
N ARG A 421 24.73 -2.37 3.69
CA ARG A 421 23.73 -1.33 3.93
C ARG A 421 24.03 -0.65 5.26
N VAL A 422 23.70 0.62 5.36
CA VAL A 422 23.83 1.41 6.59
C VAL A 422 22.45 1.87 7.00
N VAL A 423 22.18 1.80 8.31
CA VAL A 423 20.93 2.24 8.92
C VAL A 423 21.26 3.33 9.94
N THR A 424 20.55 4.44 9.90
CA THR A 424 20.64 5.50 10.94
C THR A 424 19.88 5.05 12.18
N VAL A 425 20.42 5.32 13.36
CA VAL A 425 19.81 4.96 14.65
C VAL A 425 19.53 6.23 15.46
N THR A 426 18.35 6.30 16.06
CA THR A 426 17.97 7.24 17.13
C THR A 426 17.55 6.47 18.36
N ASP A 427 17.21 7.17 19.45
CA ASP A 427 16.74 6.52 20.69
C ASP A 427 15.47 5.68 20.50
N ASN A 428 14.60 6.08 19.57
CA ASN A 428 13.28 5.48 19.41
C ASN A 428 13.12 4.65 18.13
N PHE A 429 13.90 4.97 17.08
CA PHE A 429 13.69 4.40 15.76
C PHE A 429 15.02 4.12 15.06
N THR A 430 14.94 3.24 14.06
CA THR A 430 15.98 3.13 13.03
C THR A 430 15.42 3.67 11.71
N SER A 431 16.29 4.06 10.78
CA SER A 431 15.85 4.39 9.43
C SER A 431 15.47 3.13 8.66
N LEU A 432 14.85 3.30 7.49
CA LEU A 432 14.99 2.32 6.42
C LEU A 432 16.46 2.18 6.03
N PRO A 433 16.90 1.04 5.46
CA PRO A 433 18.28 0.90 5.04
C PRO A 433 18.61 1.86 3.90
N SER A 434 19.85 2.31 3.86
CA SER A 434 20.43 2.96 2.70
C SER A 434 20.29 2.11 1.42
N LEU A 435 20.56 2.73 0.26
CA LEU A 435 20.91 1.95 -0.93
C LEU A 435 22.10 1.02 -0.63
N ALA A 436 22.16 -0.12 -1.32
CA ALA A 436 23.23 -1.08 -1.13
C ALA A 436 24.54 -0.57 -1.75
N ALA A 437 25.61 -0.56 -0.96
CA ALA A 437 26.98 -0.43 -1.45
C ALA A 437 27.44 -1.82 -1.89
N ALA A 438 27.46 -2.10 -3.19
CA ALA A 438 27.77 -3.44 -3.69
C ALA A 438 29.11 -3.47 -4.42
N PHE A 439 29.83 -4.57 -4.25
CA PHE A 439 30.95 -4.95 -5.10
C PHE A 439 30.74 -6.38 -5.58
N LEU A 440 30.66 -6.54 -6.89
CA LEU A 440 30.55 -7.84 -7.55
C LEU A 440 31.33 -7.77 -8.84
N GLU A 441 32.35 -8.62 -8.97
CA GLU A 441 33.13 -8.70 -10.21
C GLU A 441 32.22 -9.11 -11.39
N PRO A 442 32.13 -8.29 -12.46
CA PRO A 442 31.26 -8.59 -13.58
C PRO A 442 31.71 -9.86 -14.30
N LYS A 443 30.88 -10.91 -14.25
CA LYS A 443 31.10 -12.12 -15.02
C LYS A 443 30.85 -11.85 -16.50
N THR A 444 31.83 -12.18 -17.35
CA THR A 444 31.66 -12.15 -18.81
C THR A 444 31.17 -13.50 -19.30
N LEU A 445 29.97 -13.54 -19.86
CA LEU A 445 29.30 -14.78 -20.29
C LEU A 445 29.61 -15.09 -21.74
N ASN A 446 30.04 -16.32 -22.05
CA ASN A 446 30.31 -16.71 -23.43
C ASN A 446 29.01 -17.00 -24.21
N ILE A 447 28.97 -16.60 -25.47
CA ILE A 447 27.95 -16.97 -26.45
C ILE A 447 28.64 -17.69 -27.63
N PRO A 448 28.21 -18.90 -28.04
CA PRO A 448 27.04 -19.65 -27.56
C PRO A 448 27.13 -20.08 -26.09
N GLY A 449 25.96 -20.18 -25.44
CA GLY A 449 25.86 -20.51 -24.03
C GLY A 449 24.56 -20.03 -23.37
N LYS A 450 24.39 -20.42 -22.11
CA LYS A 450 23.28 -20.01 -21.25
C LYS A 450 23.65 -18.79 -20.39
N ILE A 451 22.75 -17.83 -20.34
CA ILE A 451 22.78 -16.63 -19.50
C ILE A 451 21.74 -16.80 -18.39
N ASN A 452 22.19 -16.89 -17.14
CA ASN A 452 21.29 -16.92 -15.99
C ASN A 452 21.08 -15.51 -15.44
N VAL A 453 19.88 -15.19 -14.96
CA VAL A 453 19.54 -13.80 -14.59
C VAL A 453 20.32 -13.25 -13.39
N GLN A 454 20.84 -14.09 -12.50
CA GLN A 454 21.70 -13.64 -11.39
C GLN A 454 23.04 -13.05 -11.86
N ASP A 455 23.49 -13.45 -13.07
CA ASP A 455 24.70 -12.93 -13.72
C ASP A 455 24.51 -11.53 -14.32
N ALA A 456 23.30 -10.93 -14.21
CA ALA A 456 23.04 -9.56 -14.67
C ALA A 456 23.95 -8.55 -13.94
N ILE A 457 24.62 -7.68 -14.68
CA ILE A 457 25.49 -6.62 -14.14
C ILE A 457 24.70 -5.39 -13.67
N ALA A 458 23.47 -5.21 -14.17
CA ALA A 458 22.56 -4.17 -13.75
C ALA A 458 21.10 -4.64 -13.88
N LEU A 459 20.27 -4.28 -12.91
CA LEU A 459 18.82 -4.46 -12.92
C LEU A 459 18.15 -3.12 -12.68
N GLU A 460 17.11 -2.83 -13.46
CA GLU A 460 16.31 -1.63 -13.31
C GLU A 460 14.84 -2.02 -13.15
N ASN A 461 14.19 -1.47 -12.13
CA ASN A 461 12.77 -1.69 -11.82
C ASN A 461 12.35 -3.16 -11.61
N VAL A 462 13.29 -4.08 -11.34
CA VAL A 462 13.05 -5.50 -11.09
C VAL A 462 14.01 -6.05 -10.04
N HIS A 463 13.57 -7.09 -9.32
CA HIS A 463 14.36 -7.73 -8.28
C HIS A 463 14.66 -9.18 -8.65
N LEU A 464 15.83 -9.64 -8.22
CA LEU A 464 16.20 -11.03 -8.22
C LEU A 464 15.50 -11.73 -7.05
N ARG A 465 14.83 -12.84 -7.31
CA ARG A 465 14.30 -13.73 -6.29
C ARG A 465 15.19 -14.96 -6.20
N HIS A 466 15.58 -15.29 -4.98
CA HIS A 466 16.36 -16.47 -4.66
C HIS A 466 15.50 -17.50 -3.93
N ILE A 467 15.55 -18.75 -4.36
CA ILE A 467 15.00 -19.89 -3.65
C ILE A 467 16.17 -20.83 -3.33
N LYS A 468 16.42 -21.03 -2.03
CA LYS A 468 17.40 -22.01 -1.55
C LYS A 468 17.01 -23.42 -2.02
N ALA A 469 18.02 -24.24 -2.31
CA ALA A 469 17.80 -25.65 -2.60
C ALA A 469 17.04 -26.36 -1.47
N LYS A 470 16.20 -27.32 -1.84
CA LYS A 470 15.54 -28.28 -0.95
C LYS A 470 15.82 -29.68 -1.48
N ASP A 471 15.57 -30.71 -0.67
CA ASP A 471 15.84 -32.11 -1.04
C ASP A 471 15.25 -32.51 -2.41
N ASP A 472 14.12 -31.92 -2.80
CA ASP A 472 13.41 -32.18 -4.05
C ASP A 472 13.62 -31.13 -5.16
N LYS A 473 14.29 -30.00 -4.86
CA LYS A 473 14.34 -28.83 -5.75
C LYS A 473 15.72 -28.16 -5.76
N PRO A 474 16.32 -27.96 -6.94
CA PRO A 474 17.58 -27.25 -7.02
C PRO A 474 17.41 -25.78 -6.61
N GLU A 475 18.52 -25.17 -6.24
CA GLU A 475 18.60 -23.72 -6.04
C GLU A 475 18.12 -23.00 -7.32
N ALA A 476 17.37 -21.91 -7.15
CA ALA A 476 16.80 -21.17 -8.27
C ALA A 476 16.91 -19.65 -8.08
N TYR A 477 17.19 -18.98 -9.19
CA TYR A 477 17.24 -17.53 -9.31
C TYR A 477 16.37 -17.10 -10.49
N TYR A 478 15.45 -16.17 -10.25
CA TYR A 478 14.65 -15.55 -11.30
C TYR A 478 14.44 -14.07 -11.05
N LEU A 479 14.31 -13.31 -12.12
CA LEU A 479 13.71 -11.99 -12.04
C LEU A 479 12.22 -12.16 -11.78
N LEU A 480 11.68 -11.36 -10.88
CA LEU A 480 10.25 -11.34 -10.60
C LEU A 480 9.73 -9.92 -10.62
N LYS A 481 8.62 -9.72 -11.32
CA LYS A 481 7.93 -8.44 -11.35
C LYS A 481 6.42 -8.64 -11.28
N LEU A 482 5.81 -7.91 -10.36
CA LEU A 482 4.39 -7.64 -10.35
C LEU A 482 4.17 -6.26 -10.95
N ASN A 483 3.51 -6.21 -12.11
CA ASN A 483 3.02 -4.97 -12.69
C ASN A 483 1.63 -4.72 -12.11
N GLY A 484 1.54 -3.73 -11.22
CA GLY A 484 0.27 -3.26 -10.66
C GLY A 484 -0.58 -2.51 -11.69
N ARG A 485 -1.68 -1.90 -11.24
CA ARG A 485 -2.60 -1.14 -12.10
C ARG A 485 -2.15 0.31 -12.41
N GLY A 486 -0.98 0.71 -11.87
CA GLY A 486 -0.40 2.05 -11.97
C GLY A 486 0.71 2.15 -13.02
N GLN A 487 1.83 2.80 -12.66
CA GLN A 487 2.94 2.99 -13.59
C GLN A 487 3.59 1.67 -14.02
N HIS A 488 3.98 1.64 -15.31
CA HIS A 488 4.66 0.52 -15.94
C HIS A 488 6.07 0.95 -16.32
N PRO A 489 6.99 1.07 -15.33
CA PRO A 489 8.34 1.48 -15.63
C PRO A 489 9.01 0.45 -16.52
N LEU A 490 9.89 0.92 -17.41
CA LEU A 490 10.75 0.04 -18.18
C LEU A 490 11.55 -0.84 -17.22
N VAL A 491 11.45 -2.15 -17.40
CA VAL A 491 12.27 -3.11 -16.66
C VAL A 491 13.44 -3.51 -17.53
N THR A 492 14.65 -3.44 -16.99
CA THR A 492 15.85 -3.87 -17.71
C THR A 492 16.69 -4.85 -16.90
N ALA A 493 17.31 -5.80 -17.60
CA ALA A 493 18.38 -6.64 -17.09
C ALA A 493 19.52 -6.63 -18.10
N THR A 494 20.70 -6.17 -17.67
CA THR A 494 21.87 -6.01 -18.54
C THR A 494 22.93 -7.04 -18.17
N PHE A 495 23.54 -7.66 -19.18
CA PHE A 495 24.55 -8.71 -19.06
C PHE A 495 25.80 -8.32 -19.83
N LYS A 496 26.98 -8.72 -19.33
CA LYS A 496 28.24 -8.62 -20.08
C LYS A 496 28.50 -9.95 -20.79
N VAL A 497 28.60 -9.92 -22.11
CA VAL A 497 28.74 -11.12 -22.93
C VAL A 497 29.98 -11.06 -23.82
N LYS A 498 30.55 -12.23 -24.14
CA LYS A 498 31.59 -12.42 -25.15
C LYS A 498 31.07 -13.37 -26.23
N VAL A 499 30.70 -12.80 -27.37
CA VAL A 499 30.24 -13.53 -28.54
C VAL A 499 31.46 -14.05 -29.29
N GLN A 500 31.56 -15.37 -29.47
CA GLN A 500 32.74 -16.01 -30.07
C GLN A 500 32.80 -15.82 -31.59
N LYS A 501 31.64 -15.74 -32.26
CA LYS A 501 31.51 -15.68 -33.72
C LYS A 501 30.34 -14.78 -34.14
N SER A 502 30.53 -14.00 -35.21
CA SER A 502 29.40 -13.26 -35.79
C SER A 502 28.53 -14.24 -36.56
N ALA A 503 27.31 -14.49 -36.09
CA ALA A 503 26.42 -15.50 -36.67
C ALA A 503 24.96 -15.28 -36.26
N TRP A 504 24.09 -16.06 -36.89
CA TRP A 504 22.73 -16.27 -36.40
C TRP A 504 22.75 -17.29 -35.25
N TYR A 505 22.12 -16.91 -34.15
CA TYR A 505 21.95 -17.73 -32.96
C TYR A 505 20.47 -18.02 -32.76
N ARG A 506 20.15 -19.27 -32.43
CA ARG A 506 18.82 -19.63 -31.92
C ARG A 506 18.70 -19.17 -30.47
N LEU A 507 17.57 -18.56 -30.14
CA LEU A 507 17.26 -18.07 -28.81
C LEU A 507 16.15 -18.91 -28.18
N ASN A 508 16.48 -19.59 -27.08
CA ASN A 508 15.52 -20.20 -26.16
C ASN A 508 15.53 -19.45 -24.83
N TYR A 509 14.44 -19.49 -24.08
CA TYR A 509 14.36 -18.83 -22.78
C TYR A 509 13.38 -19.55 -21.84
N ARG A 510 13.56 -19.33 -20.54
CA ARG A 510 12.63 -19.79 -19.51
C ARG A 510 12.02 -18.61 -18.79
N ALA A 511 10.73 -18.38 -19.03
CA ALA A 511 9.96 -17.35 -18.35
C ALA A 511 8.48 -17.75 -18.24
N LYS A 512 7.73 -16.98 -17.44
CA LYS A 512 6.28 -17.07 -17.29
C LYS A 512 5.70 -15.66 -17.25
N SER A 513 4.52 -15.48 -17.79
CA SER A 513 3.75 -14.24 -17.70
C SER A 513 2.25 -14.56 -17.66
N ARG A 514 1.43 -13.65 -17.11
CA ARG A 514 -0.03 -13.78 -17.14
C ARG A 514 -0.67 -13.24 -18.41
N GLN A 515 0.05 -12.44 -19.20
CA GLN A 515 -0.45 -11.99 -20.50
C GLN A 515 0.36 -12.60 -21.64
N THR A 516 -0.24 -12.69 -22.81
CA THR A 516 0.39 -13.16 -24.05
C THR A 516 0.97 -11.98 -24.85
N GLY A 517 1.57 -12.25 -26.02
CA GLY A 517 2.08 -11.22 -26.93
C GLY A 517 3.51 -10.82 -26.62
N VAL A 518 3.94 -9.64 -27.07
CA VAL A 518 5.33 -9.16 -26.89
C VAL A 518 5.66 -9.12 -25.40
N PHE A 519 6.71 -9.84 -25.02
CA PHE A 519 7.15 -9.99 -23.64
C PHE A 519 8.41 -9.18 -23.36
N PHE A 520 9.47 -9.34 -24.16
CA PHE A 520 10.70 -8.55 -24.01
C PHE A 520 11.33 -8.16 -25.34
N SER A 521 12.11 -7.09 -25.33
CA SER A 521 13.02 -6.72 -26.41
C SER A 521 14.45 -7.10 -26.02
N LEU A 522 15.21 -7.63 -26.98
CA LEU A 522 16.60 -8.00 -26.80
C LEU A 522 17.51 -7.01 -27.54
N TRP A 523 18.54 -6.52 -26.88
CA TRP A 523 19.45 -5.51 -27.40
C TRP A 523 20.90 -5.97 -27.29
N GLN A 524 21.72 -5.69 -28.31
CA GLN A 524 23.19 -5.75 -28.22
C GLN A 524 23.72 -4.32 -28.25
N ASN A 525 24.38 -3.91 -27.18
CA ASN A 525 24.72 -2.50 -26.94
C ASN A 525 23.45 -1.64 -27.03
N ASN A 526 23.35 -0.77 -28.04
CA ASN A 526 22.19 0.09 -28.28
C ASN A 526 21.36 -0.34 -29.50
N THR A 527 21.63 -1.52 -30.06
CA THR A 527 20.95 -2.03 -31.26
C THR A 527 19.88 -3.05 -30.87
N LEU A 528 18.62 -2.80 -31.29
CA LEU A 528 17.52 -3.74 -31.11
C LEU A 528 17.73 -4.97 -32.02
N LEU A 529 17.81 -6.16 -31.41
CA LEU A 529 17.95 -7.41 -32.15
C LEU A 529 16.60 -8.04 -32.50
N ALA A 530 15.68 -8.11 -31.51
CA ALA A 530 14.38 -8.73 -31.69
C ALA A 530 13.39 -8.33 -30.59
N LYS A 531 12.10 -8.42 -30.92
CA LYS A 531 10.98 -8.44 -29.97
C LYS A 531 10.49 -9.87 -29.80
N ILE A 532 10.54 -10.38 -28.58
CA ILE A 532 10.24 -11.76 -28.23
C ILE A 532 8.87 -11.81 -27.58
N SER A 533 8.02 -12.74 -28.03
CA SER A 533 6.65 -12.90 -27.54
C SER A 533 6.52 -14.09 -26.61
N TYR A 534 5.65 -13.96 -25.61
CA TYR A 534 5.25 -15.04 -24.74
C TYR A 534 3.90 -15.63 -25.20
N ASP A 535 3.87 -16.97 -25.31
CA ASP A 535 2.65 -17.74 -25.51
C ASP A 535 2.67 -18.93 -24.54
N PRO A 536 1.73 -19.05 -23.59
CA PRO A 536 1.69 -20.16 -22.64
C PRO A 536 1.53 -21.53 -23.30
N LYS A 537 1.14 -21.60 -24.58
CA LYS A 537 1.00 -22.85 -25.35
C LYS A 537 2.30 -23.30 -26.00
N VAL A 538 3.36 -22.49 -25.99
CA VAL A 538 4.64 -22.79 -26.62
C VAL A 538 5.72 -23.01 -25.56
N ASP A 539 6.42 -24.15 -25.64
CA ASP A 539 7.57 -24.39 -24.78
C ASP A 539 8.83 -23.69 -25.34
N ASP A 540 9.04 -22.44 -24.95
CA ASP A 540 10.20 -21.63 -25.35
C ASP A 540 11.54 -22.08 -24.71
N LYS A 541 11.53 -23.12 -23.87
CA LYS A 541 12.79 -23.78 -23.49
C LYS A 541 13.40 -24.55 -24.66
N THR A 542 12.59 -24.95 -25.65
CA THR A 542 13.00 -25.81 -26.77
C THR A 542 12.42 -25.43 -28.14
N SER A 543 11.57 -24.40 -28.22
CA SER A 543 10.81 -24.07 -29.44
C SER A 543 11.68 -23.67 -30.63
N ASN A 544 12.88 -23.13 -30.39
CA ASN A 544 13.81 -22.62 -31.40
C ASN A 544 13.18 -21.60 -32.38
N ARG A 545 12.05 -20.98 -32.01
CA ARG A 545 11.25 -20.12 -32.91
C ARG A 545 11.83 -18.72 -33.10
N TYR A 546 12.84 -18.36 -32.31
CA TYR A 546 13.50 -17.06 -32.37
C TYR A 546 14.95 -17.21 -32.85
N LYS A 547 15.34 -16.31 -33.75
CA LYS A 547 16.70 -16.17 -34.25
C LYS A 547 17.15 -14.73 -34.10
N VAL A 548 18.38 -14.54 -33.66
CA VAL A 548 19.01 -13.22 -33.55
C VAL A 548 20.42 -13.27 -34.12
N PHE A 549 20.80 -12.23 -34.86
CA PHE A 549 22.18 -12.07 -35.29
C PHE A 549 22.97 -11.39 -34.17
N LEU A 550 24.13 -11.94 -33.83
CA LEU A 550 25.03 -11.36 -32.83
C LEU A 550 26.38 -11.09 -33.46
N GLU A 551 26.93 -9.90 -33.22
CA GLU A 551 28.30 -9.57 -33.63
C GLU A 551 29.33 -10.17 -32.66
N LYS A 552 30.44 -10.67 -33.20
CA LYS A 552 31.60 -11.15 -32.44
C LYS A 552 32.22 -10.01 -31.64
N GLY A 553 32.56 -10.30 -30.38
CA GLY A 553 33.25 -9.35 -29.52
C GLY A 553 32.74 -9.39 -28.08
N THR A 554 33.13 -8.40 -27.30
CA THR A 554 32.58 -8.17 -25.96
C THR A 554 31.52 -7.08 -26.04
N HIS A 555 30.31 -7.39 -25.59
CA HIS A 555 29.15 -6.53 -25.71
C HIS A 555 28.36 -6.49 -24.40
N THR A 556 27.48 -5.50 -24.28
CA THR A 556 26.36 -5.59 -23.34
C THR A 556 25.16 -6.20 -24.05
N LEU A 557 24.54 -7.21 -23.44
CA LEU A 557 23.26 -7.72 -23.87
C LEU A 557 22.20 -7.23 -22.88
N GLN A 558 21.15 -6.57 -23.35
CA GLN A 558 20.07 -6.09 -22.49
C GLN A 558 18.76 -6.75 -22.85
N VAL A 559 18.04 -7.21 -21.82
CA VAL A 559 16.63 -7.58 -21.92
C VAL A 559 15.81 -6.42 -21.38
N SER A 560 14.83 -5.95 -22.14
CA SER A 560 13.95 -4.86 -21.74
C SER A 560 12.47 -5.28 -21.82
N VAL A 561 11.71 -5.02 -20.77
CA VAL A 561 10.30 -5.45 -20.63
C VAL A 561 9.43 -4.23 -20.35
N VAL A 562 8.40 -4.05 -21.18
CA VAL A 562 7.33 -3.06 -20.98
C VAL A 562 6.01 -3.80 -21.11
N ARG A 563 5.22 -3.81 -20.03
CA ARG A 563 3.95 -4.54 -19.95
C ARG A 563 2.91 -3.65 -19.30
N GLU A 564 1.88 -3.29 -20.05
CA GLU A 564 0.77 -2.48 -19.56
C GLU A 564 -0.28 -3.33 -18.83
N GLY A 565 -1.02 -2.70 -17.92
CA GLY A 565 -2.01 -3.36 -17.10
C GLY A 565 -1.42 -4.34 -16.08
N PHE A 566 -2.29 -5.16 -15.50
CA PHE A 566 -1.87 -6.15 -14.51
C PHE A 566 -1.08 -7.28 -15.19
N ASP A 567 0.16 -7.49 -14.78
CA ASP A 567 0.94 -8.67 -15.17
C ASP A 567 1.73 -9.18 -13.96
N TYR A 568 1.97 -10.48 -13.92
CA TYR A 568 2.89 -11.10 -12.98
C TYR A 568 3.77 -12.02 -13.79
N TRP A 569 5.04 -11.65 -13.92
CA TRP A 569 5.98 -12.36 -14.76
C TRP A 569 7.29 -12.67 -14.04
N SER A 570 7.93 -13.75 -14.50
CA SER A 570 9.22 -14.20 -14.02
C SER A 570 10.12 -14.65 -15.16
N MET A 571 11.43 -14.42 -15.07
CA MET A 571 12.42 -14.88 -16.05
C MET A 571 13.62 -15.53 -15.34
N ASP A 572 13.99 -16.75 -15.75
CA ASP A 572 15.08 -17.54 -15.17
C ASP A 572 16.39 -17.42 -15.99
N TRP A 573 16.32 -17.67 -17.31
CA TRP A 573 17.51 -17.69 -18.17
C TRP A 573 17.18 -17.49 -19.66
N LEU A 574 18.21 -17.12 -20.43
CA LEU A 574 18.25 -17.10 -21.90
C LEU A 574 19.35 -18.05 -22.38
N GLU A 575 19.17 -18.69 -23.53
CA GLU A 575 20.15 -19.61 -24.11
C GLU A 575 20.33 -19.33 -25.60
N PHE A 576 21.59 -19.15 -26.00
CA PHE A 576 22.01 -18.89 -27.36
C PHE A 576 22.76 -20.10 -27.88
N SER A 577 22.24 -20.74 -28.92
CA SER A 577 22.90 -21.87 -29.60
C SER A 577 23.27 -21.48 -31.03
N GLU A 578 24.47 -21.88 -31.45
CA GLU A 578 24.91 -21.69 -32.84
C GLU A 578 24.02 -22.52 -33.77
N GLU A 579 23.66 -21.92 -34.90
CA GLU A 579 23.05 -22.66 -35.99
C GLU A 579 24.18 -23.37 -36.76
N ASN A 580 24.11 -24.71 -36.82
CA ASN A 580 24.99 -25.54 -37.66
C ASN A 580 24.74 -25.26 -39.14
#